data_AF-B8EKX5-F1
#
_entry.id   AF-B8EKX5-F1
#
_cell.length_a   1.000
_cell.length_b   1.000
_cell.length_c   1.000
_cell.angle_alpha   90.00
_cell.angle_beta   90.00
_cell.angle_gamma   90.00
#
_symmetry.space_group_name_H-M   'P 1'
#
loop_
_entity.id
_entity.type
_entity.pdbx_description
1 polymer ?
#
loop_
_entity_poly.entity_id
_entity_poly.type
_entity_poly.pdbx_seq_one_letter_code
_entity_poly.pdbx_strand_id
1 'polypeptide(L)'
;MSKCFADEAHVSRTNPDDKVPPVKVNPRDPSTCKPLKAGGAETDPQNELDTSLVHEMTHGVRPKSVPLWKKIQTGDPWEDFEEFFATTVENIYKSERGDLVLRGGHDASILSHDLATSEGFMKDSTLRARIQKLHKAEPLAQRLGRLKGIKFNPFALAA
;
A
#
# COMPACT_ATOMS: atom_id res chain seq x y z
N MET A 1 10.12 -26.95 3.04
CA MET A 1 8.65 -26.81 3.18
C MET A 1 8.35 -25.32 3.23
N SER A 2 7.85 -24.75 2.13
CA SER A 2 7.50 -23.32 2.07
C SER A 2 6.22 -23.10 2.86
N LYS A 3 6.32 -22.34 3.96
CA LYS A 3 5.15 -21.95 4.76
C LYS A 3 4.38 -20.87 4.00
N CYS A 4 3.10 -21.12 3.73
CA CYS A 4 2.16 -20.09 3.30
C CYS A 4 1.76 -19.31 4.55
N PHE A 5 1.98 -17.99 4.60
CA PHE A 5 1.58 -17.16 5.74
C PHE A 5 0.07 -16.82 5.72
N ALA A 6 -0.77 -17.77 5.31
CA ALA A 6 -2.23 -17.61 5.23
C ALA A 6 -2.98 -18.11 6.47
N ASP A 7 -2.26 -18.56 7.52
CA ASP A 7 -2.87 -19.24 8.66
C ASP A 7 -3.71 -18.35 9.60
N GLU A 8 -3.79 -17.03 9.35
CA GLU A 8 -4.74 -16.19 10.07
C GLU A 8 -5.66 -15.45 9.10
N ALA A 9 -6.90 -15.92 9.01
CA ALA A 9 -8.00 -15.16 8.43
C ALA A 9 -8.16 -13.86 9.24
N HIS A 10 -7.68 -12.74 8.70
CA HIS A 10 -7.95 -11.44 9.30
C HIS A 10 -9.36 -10.99 8.92
N VAL A 11 -10.25 -11.09 9.90
CA VAL A 11 -11.47 -10.29 9.90
C VAL A 11 -11.04 -8.85 10.11
N SER A 12 -11.09 -8.03 9.06
CA SER A 12 -11.07 -6.57 9.22
C SER A 12 -12.19 -6.21 10.18
N ARG A 13 -11.83 -5.84 11.42
CA ARG A 13 -12.79 -5.27 12.36
C ARG A 13 -13.02 -3.85 11.88
N THR A 14 -14.03 -3.66 11.03
CA THR A 14 -14.56 -2.33 10.76
C THR A 14 -14.91 -1.66 12.10
N ASN A 15 -14.72 -0.34 12.17
CA ASN A 15 -15.17 0.44 13.31
C ASN A 15 -16.67 0.10 13.55
N PRO A 16 -17.12 -0.24 14.77
CA PRO A 16 -18.52 -0.58 15.01
C PRO A 16 -19.53 0.51 14.58
N ASP A 17 -19.08 1.74 14.37
CA ASP A 17 -19.88 2.85 13.84
C ASP A 17 -19.96 2.93 12.31
N ASP A 18 -19.12 2.16 11.59
CA ASP A 18 -19.20 2.08 10.13
C ASP A 18 -20.38 1.17 9.75
N LYS A 19 -21.43 1.77 9.18
CA LYS A 19 -22.59 1.05 8.61
C LYS A 19 -22.24 0.19 7.38
N VAL A 20 -20.96 -0.04 7.12
CA VAL A 20 -20.46 -0.84 6.01
C VAL A 20 -20.39 -2.30 6.47
N PRO A 21 -21.07 -3.24 5.80
CA PRO A 21 -20.95 -4.66 6.13
C PRO A 21 -19.48 -5.09 6.08
N PRO A 22 -19.00 -5.91 7.03
CA PRO A 22 -17.67 -6.49 6.95
C PRO A 22 -17.51 -7.18 5.59
N VAL A 23 -16.53 -6.76 4.80
CA VAL A 23 -16.18 -7.46 3.57
C VAL A 23 -15.61 -8.81 4.01
N LYS A 24 -16.38 -9.88 3.82
CA LYS A 24 -15.88 -11.25 3.99
C LYS A 24 -14.89 -11.52 2.86
N VAL A 25 -13.62 -11.24 3.11
CA VAL A 25 -12.54 -11.83 2.31
C VAL A 25 -12.48 -13.29 2.71
N ASN A 26 -13.09 -14.16 1.90
CA ASN A 26 -12.90 -15.59 2.09
C ASN A 26 -11.40 -15.88 1.91
N PRO A 27 -10.73 -16.49 2.91
CA PRO A 27 -9.40 -17.02 2.68
C PRO A 27 -9.48 -17.93 1.46
N ARG A 28 -8.63 -17.73 0.45
CA ARG A 28 -8.49 -18.70 -0.65
C ARG A 28 -8.35 -20.07 0.01
N ASP A 29 -9.17 -21.03 -0.45
CA ASP A 29 -9.14 -22.41 0.03
C ASP A 29 -7.68 -22.87 0.13
N PRO A 30 -7.17 -23.26 1.31
CA PRO A 30 -5.78 -23.66 1.50
C PRO A 30 -5.35 -24.80 0.57
N SER A 31 -6.30 -25.62 0.08
CA SER A 31 -6.05 -26.70 -0.88
C SER A 31 -5.84 -26.21 -2.32
N THR A 32 -6.24 -24.98 -2.62
CA THR A 32 -6.03 -24.32 -3.93
C THR A 32 -4.76 -23.45 -3.96
N CYS A 33 -4.08 -23.28 -2.82
CA CYS A 33 -2.77 -22.64 -2.76
C CYS A 33 -1.72 -23.52 -3.46
N LYS A 34 -1.54 -23.31 -4.76
CA LYS A 34 -0.37 -23.83 -5.46
C LYS A 34 0.88 -23.19 -4.84
N PRO A 35 1.94 -23.97 -4.56
CA PRO A 35 3.20 -23.40 -4.11
C PRO A 35 3.67 -22.38 -5.15
N LEU A 36 3.88 -21.14 -4.71
CA LEU A 36 4.45 -20.07 -5.51
C LEU A 36 5.76 -20.60 -6.12
N LYS A 37 5.81 -20.72 -7.45
CA LYS A 37 7.08 -20.85 -8.15
C LYS A 37 7.89 -19.60 -7.79
N ALA A 38 9.16 -19.77 -7.43
CA ALA A 38 10.08 -18.65 -7.26
C ALA A 38 9.97 -17.74 -8.51
N GLY A 39 9.43 -16.53 -8.33
CA GLY A 39 9.24 -15.55 -9.40
C GLY A 39 7.88 -15.51 -10.10
N GLY A 40 6.83 -16.17 -9.59
CA GLY A 40 5.49 -16.12 -10.22
C GLY A 40 4.37 -15.78 -9.25
N ALA A 41 3.93 -14.51 -9.24
CA ALA A 41 2.59 -14.20 -8.79
C ALA A 41 1.62 -14.54 -9.94
N GLU A 42 0.69 -15.48 -9.76
CA GLU A 42 -0.56 -15.41 -10.50
C GLU A 42 -1.30 -14.18 -9.96
N THR A 43 -0.98 -13.02 -10.53
CA THR A 43 -1.77 -11.81 -10.34
C THR A 43 -3.14 -12.08 -10.92
N ASP A 44 -4.16 -12.12 -10.07
CA ASP A 44 -5.53 -12.09 -10.54
C ASP A 44 -5.70 -10.77 -11.34
N PRO A 45 -6.05 -10.82 -12.64
CA PRO A 45 -6.17 -9.61 -13.44
C PRO A 45 -7.14 -8.59 -12.85
N GLN A 46 -8.18 -9.05 -12.14
CA GLN A 46 -9.12 -8.18 -11.45
C GLN A 46 -8.44 -7.46 -10.27
N ASN A 47 -7.57 -8.17 -9.55
CA ASN A 47 -6.84 -7.58 -8.43
C ASN A 47 -5.88 -6.47 -8.87
N GLU A 48 -5.27 -6.61 -10.05
CA GLU A 48 -4.41 -5.59 -10.62
C GLU A 48 -5.22 -4.37 -11.10
N LEU A 49 -6.37 -4.59 -11.73
CA LEU A 49 -7.29 -3.51 -12.11
C LEU A 49 -7.76 -2.72 -10.88
N ASP A 50 -8.12 -3.39 -9.80
CA ASP A 50 -8.56 -2.73 -8.57
C ASP A 50 -7.42 -1.90 -7.94
N THR A 51 -6.18 -2.42 -7.94
CA THR A 51 -5.03 -1.67 -7.42
C THR A 51 -4.69 -0.46 -8.28
N SER A 52 -4.73 -0.61 -9.61
CA SER A 52 -4.56 0.51 -10.53
C SER A 52 -5.68 1.55 -10.34
N LEU A 53 -6.93 1.12 -10.13
CA LEU A 53 -8.02 2.05 -9.85
C LEU A 53 -7.78 2.84 -8.56
N VAL A 54 -7.33 2.19 -7.48
CA VAL A 54 -7.00 2.88 -6.21
C VAL A 54 -5.87 3.90 -6.41
N HIS A 55 -4.86 3.54 -7.20
CA HIS A 55 -3.78 4.45 -7.59
C HIS A 55 -4.33 5.70 -8.30
N GLU A 56 -5.09 5.51 -9.38
CA GLU A 56 -5.67 6.62 -10.16
C GLU A 56 -6.67 7.46 -9.38
N MET A 57 -7.48 6.82 -8.53
CA MET A 57 -8.39 7.54 -7.63
C MET A 57 -7.63 8.43 -6.64
N THR A 58 -6.43 8.01 -6.20
CA THR A 58 -5.58 8.83 -5.32
C THR A 58 -5.18 10.13 -5.99
N HIS A 59 -4.89 10.12 -7.29
CA HIS A 59 -4.69 11.34 -8.08
C HIS A 59 -5.95 12.19 -8.13
N GLY A 60 -7.11 11.57 -8.41
CA GLY A 60 -8.38 12.26 -8.59
C GLY A 60 -8.97 12.92 -7.33
N VAL A 61 -8.75 12.35 -6.14
CA VAL A 61 -9.33 12.87 -4.88
C VAL A 61 -8.48 13.96 -4.21
N ARG A 62 -7.29 14.26 -4.73
CA ARG A 62 -6.41 15.24 -4.11
C ARG A 62 -6.91 16.68 -4.34
N PRO A 63 -6.92 17.54 -3.29
CA PRO A 63 -7.35 18.92 -3.44
C PRO A 63 -6.45 19.68 -4.41
N LYS A 64 -7.04 20.48 -5.32
CA LYS A 64 -6.30 21.35 -6.26
C LYS A 64 -5.38 22.39 -5.58
N SER A 65 -5.55 22.60 -4.28
CA SER A 65 -4.80 23.57 -3.46
C SER A 65 -3.50 23.01 -2.85
N VAL A 66 -3.25 21.72 -3.01
CA VAL A 66 -2.01 21.07 -2.57
C VAL A 66 -0.84 21.53 -3.46
N PRO A 67 0.40 21.70 -2.94
CA PRO A 67 1.57 21.95 -3.78
C PRO A 67 1.59 20.97 -4.95
N LEU A 68 1.93 21.43 -6.15
CA LEU A 68 1.96 20.57 -7.33
C LEU A 68 3.05 19.50 -7.14
N TRP A 69 2.74 18.40 -6.45
CA TRP A 69 3.68 17.32 -6.13
C TRP A 69 4.28 16.70 -7.39
N LYS A 70 3.52 16.73 -8.50
CA LYS A 70 3.98 16.43 -9.85
C LYS A 70 5.23 17.22 -10.29
N LYS A 71 5.41 18.44 -9.77
CA LYS A 71 6.57 19.30 -10.06
C LYS A 71 7.79 18.97 -9.19
N ILE A 72 7.62 18.13 -8.17
CA ILE A 72 8.69 17.78 -7.22
C ILE A 72 9.15 16.37 -7.58
N GLN A 73 10.09 16.32 -8.51
CA GLN A 73 10.71 15.10 -8.99
C GLN A 73 11.49 14.42 -7.87
N THR A 74 11.43 13.09 -7.80
CA THR A 74 12.16 12.29 -6.80
C THR A 74 13.55 11.87 -7.31
N GLY A 75 13.74 11.84 -8.63
CA GLY A 75 15.00 11.44 -9.27
C GLY A 75 15.26 9.93 -9.25
N ASP A 76 14.23 9.13 -9.04
CA ASP A 76 14.31 7.67 -8.89
C ASP A 76 13.02 7.02 -9.47
N PRO A 77 12.85 5.68 -9.38
CA PRO A 77 11.71 4.99 -9.98
C PRO A 77 10.31 5.45 -9.54
N TRP A 78 10.20 6.28 -8.51
CA TRP A 78 8.93 6.87 -8.07
C TRP A 78 8.52 8.10 -8.90
N GLU A 79 9.40 8.61 -9.78
CA GLU A 79 9.20 9.76 -10.67
C GLU A 79 9.04 11.11 -9.93
N ASP A 80 7.95 11.28 -9.19
CA ASP A 80 7.65 12.50 -8.44
C ASP A 80 6.89 12.21 -7.13
N PHE A 81 6.61 13.25 -6.34
CA PHE A 81 5.91 13.10 -5.07
C PHE A 81 4.45 12.68 -5.22
N GLU A 82 3.82 12.95 -6.37
CA GLU A 82 2.45 12.57 -6.66
C GLU A 82 2.36 11.06 -6.90
N GLU A 83 3.22 10.54 -7.77
CA GLU A 83 3.34 9.11 -8.05
C GLU A 83 3.86 8.31 -6.84
N PHE A 84 4.80 8.87 -6.08
CA PHE A 84 5.22 8.30 -4.81
C PHE A 84 4.06 8.16 -3.82
N PHE A 85 3.22 9.19 -3.70
CA PHE A 85 2.08 9.16 -2.81
C PHE A 85 1.03 8.14 -3.26
N ALA A 86 0.66 8.17 -4.55
CA ALA A 86 -0.32 7.23 -5.12
C ALA A 86 0.14 5.77 -4.98
N THR A 87 1.41 5.48 -5.28
CA THR A 87 1.99 4.14 -5.10
C THR A 87 2.05 3.72 -3.63
N THR A 88 2.28 4.65 -2.69
CA THR A 88 2.22 4.33 -1.26
C THR A 88 0.79 3.96 -0.82
N VAL A 89 -0.23 4.68 -1.31
CA VAL A 89 -1.64 4.36 -1.04
C VAL A 89 -2.05 3.04 -1.69
N GLU A 90 -1.59 2.77 -2.91
CA GLU A 90 -1.74 1.48 -3.57
C GLU A 90 -1.18 0.34 -2.70
N ASN A 91 0.03 0.50 -2.16
CA ASN A 91 0.66 -0.50 -1.29
C ASN A 91 -0.08 -0.70 0.04
N ILE A 92 -0.65 0.36 0.61
CA ILE A 92 -1.53 0.25 1.78
C ILE A 92 -2.71 -0.69 1.44
N TYR A 93 -3.40 -0.44 0.32
CA TYR A 93 -4.52 -1.26 -0.12
C TYR A 93 -4.12 -2.71 -0.42
N LYS A 94 -3.02 -2.92 -1.17
CA LYS A 94 -2.47 -4.26 -1.46
C LYS A 94 -2.20 -5.04 -0.17
N SER A 95 -1.60 -4.39 0.83
CA SER A 95 -1.28 -5.03 2.11
C SER A 95 -2.52 -5.48 2.88
N GLU A 96 -3.59 -4.67 2.89
CA GLU A 96 -4.85 -5.00 3.57
C GLU A 96 -5.61 -6.12 2.88
N ARG A 97 -5.51 -6.22 1.56
CA ARG A 97 -6.02 -7.36 0.79
C ARG A 97 -5.23 -8.65 1.04
N GLY A 98 -4.03 -8.54 1.61
CA GLY A 98 -3.14 -9.68 1.87
C GLY A 98 -2.18 -10.00 0.73
N ASP A 99 -1.97 -9.07 -0.20
CA ASP A 99 -0.98 -9.23 -1.26
C ASP A 99 0.42 -9.32 -0.64
N LEU A 100 1.25 -10.20 -1.19
CA LEU A 100 2.62 -10.45 -0.72
C LEU A 100 3.66 -9.58 -1.44
N VAL A 101 3.25 -8.86 -2.48
CA VAL A 101 4.12 -8.08 -3.36
C VAL A 101 3.65 -6.63 -3.33
N LEU A 102 4.53 -5.75 -2.90
CA LEU A 102 4.32 -4.30 -2.91
C LEU A 102 5.14 -3.67 -4.02
N ARG A 103 4.64 -2.56 -4.56
CA ARG A 103 5.25 -1.80 -5.65
C ARG A 103 6.37 -0.91 -5.11
N GLY A 104 7.51 -0.92 -5.77
CA GLY A 104 8.74 -0.20 -5.43
C GLY A 104 8.96 1.11 -6.20
N GLY A 105 8.04 1.45 -7.11
CA GLY A 105 8.13 2.64 -7.95
C GLY A 105 6.99 2.72 -8.98
N HIS A 106 6.86 3.87 -9.63
CA HIS A 106 5.91 4.07 -10.72
C HIS A 106 6.24 3.18 -11.94
N ASP A 107 7.48 2.70 -12.07
CA ASP A 107 7.92 1.73 -13.07
C ASP A 107 7.42 0.28 -12.88
N ALA A 108 6.54 0.05 -11.90
CA ALA A 108 6.06 -1.27 -11.50
C ALA A 108 7.15 -2.22 -10.99
N SER A 109 8.29 -1.67 -10.55
CA SER A 109 9.28 -2.43 -9.79
C SER A 109 8.67 -3.02 -8.51
N ILE A 110 9.29 -4.09 -8.01
CA ILE A 110 8.88 -4.74 -6.77
C ILE A 110 9.73 -4.19 -5.63
N LEU A 111 9.06 -3.79 -4.55
CA LEU A 111 9.70 -3.37 -3.32
C LEU A 111 10.44 -4.56 -2.69
N SER A 112 11.68 -4.37 -2.25
CA SER A 112 12.44 -5.44 -1.62
C SER A 112 11.76 -5.90 -0.32
N HIS A 113 11.98 -7.16 0.06
CA HIS A 113 11.36 -7.75 1.26
C HIS A 113 11.60 -6.89 2.52
N ASP A 114 12.81 -6.37 2.68
CA ASP A 114 13.16 -5.55 3.85
C ASP A 114 12.43 -4.20 3.87
N LEU A 115 12.06 -3.66 2.71
CA LEU A 115 11.31 -2.41 2.57
C LEU A 115 9.79 -2.63 2.55
N ALA A 116 9.31 -3.86 2.34
CA ALA A 116 7.89 -4.22 2.27
C ALA A 116 7.19 -4.32 3.64
N THR A 117 7.66 -3.53 4.62
CA THR A 117 7.05 -3.34 5.95
C THR A 117 7.07 -1.86 6.29
N SER A 118 6.13 -1.37 7.12
CA SER A 118 6.10 0.05 7.50
C SER A 118 7.42 0.48 8.15
N GLU A 119 7.95 -0.34 9.07
CA GLU A 119 9.19 -0.10 9.79
C GLU A 119 10.40 -0.15 8.86
N GLY A 120 10.44 -1.15 7.97
CA GLY A 120 11.48 -1.32 6.96
C GLY A 120 11.55 -0.15 5.98
N PHE A 121 10.40 0.24 5.43
CA PHE A 121 10.26 1.41 4.57
C PHE A 121 10.72 2.68 5.28
N MET A 122 10.40 2.82 6.57
CA MET A 122 10.81 3.96 7.36
C MET A 122 12.27 3.90 7.83
N LYS A 123 13.01 2.79 7.70
CA LYS A 123 14.46 2.75 7.98
C LYS A 123 15.27 3.50 6.92
N ASP A 124 14.81 3.52 5.67
CA ASP A 124 15.44 4.30 4.61
C ASP A 124 15.21 5.80 4.86
N SER A 125 16.30 6.58 4.88
CA SER A 125 16.23 8.02 5.21
C SER A 125 15.53 8.84 4.14
N THR A 126 15.65 8.45 2.87
CA THR A 126 15.01 9.11 1.74
C THR A 126 13.51 8.87 1.79
N LEU A 127 13.10 7.62 1.93
CA LEU A 127 11.68 7.24 2.02
C LEU A 127 11.01 7.86 3.24
N ARG A 128 11.68 7.81 4.42
CA ARG A 128 11.21 8.47 5.64
C ARG A 128 10.97 9.96 5.43
N ALA A 129 11.92 10.67 4.81
CA ALA A 129 11.80 12.11 4.57
C ALA A 129 10.61 12.44 3.66
N ARG A 130 10.36 11.62 2.63
CA ARG A 130 9.21 11.78 1.73
C ARG A 130 7.89 11.56 2.46
N ILE A 131 7.79 10.48 3.25
CA ILE A 131 6.62 10.15 4.06
C ILE A 131 6.30 11.26 5.05
N GLN A 132 7.29 11.77 5.79
CA GLN A 132 7.09 12.87 6.73
C GLN A 132 6.65 14.17 6.05
N LYS A 133 7.23 14.47 4.88
CA LYS A 133 6.85 15.65 4.09
C LYS A 133 5.40 15.55 3.60
N LEU A 134 4.99 14.39 3.09
CA LEU A 134 3.61 14.13 2.68
C LEU A 134 2.65 14.13 3.86
N HIS A 135 3.00 13.50 4.98
CA HIS A 135 2.17 13.51 6.19
C HIS A 135 1.93 14.94 6.71
N LYS A 136 2.92 15.83 6.61
CA LYS A 136 2.75 17.24 7.02
C LYS A 136 1.79 18.02 6.11
N ALA A 137 1.75 17.70 4.81
CA ALA A 137 1.11 18.53 3.80
C ALA A 137 -0.20 17.95 3.22
N GLU A 138 -0.35 16.63 3.16
CA GLU A 138 -1.49 15.94 2.55
C GLU A 138 -2.55 15.55 3.58
N PRO A 139 -3.78 16.10 3.51
CA PRO A 139 -4.86 15.72 4.42
C PRO A 139 -5.19 14.22 4.40
N LEU A 140 -5.08 13.58 3.23
CA LEU A 140 -5.29 12.13 3.12
C LEU A 140 -4.18 11.35 3.85
N ALA A 141 -2.92 11.74 3.71
CA ALA A 141 -1.81 11.12 4.44
C ALA A 141 -1.99 11.26 5.96
N GLN A 142 -2.46 12.40 6.45
CA GLN A 142 -2.77 12.61 7.87
C GLN A 142 -3.90 11.71 8.36
N ARG A 143 -4.95 11.50 7.55
CA ARG A 143 -6.04 10.58 7.89
C ARG A 143 -5.54 9.14 7.93
N LEU A 144 -4.76 8.72 6.93
CA LEU A 144 -4.14 7.40 6.89
C LEU A 144 -3.21 7.17 8.08
N GLY A 145 -2.43 8.17 8.51
CA GLY A 145 -1.54 8.06 9.68
C GLY A 145 -2.25 7.80 11.02
N ARG A 146 -3.55 8.11 11.11
CA ARG A 146 -4.38 7.82 12.28
C ARG A 146 -4.87 6.37 12.31
N LEU A 147 -4.89 5.68 11.18
CA LEU A 147 -5.32 4.29 11.09
C LEU A 147 -4.20 3.37 11.61
N LYS A 148 -4.50 2.62 12.68
CA LYS A 148 -3.58 1.65 13.30
C LYS A 148 -4.02 0.24 12.95
N GLY A 149 -3.06 -0.70 12.95
CA GLY A 149 -3.32 -2.11 12.62
C GLY A 149 -3.31 -2.45 11.12
N ILE A 150 -3.05 -1.47 10.25
CA ILE A 150 -2.81 -1.70 8.82
C ILE A 150 -1.41 -2.29 8.64
N LYS A 151 -1.29 -3.38 7.85
CA LYS A 151 -0.02 -4.12 7.70
C LYS A 151 1.12 -3.28 7.14
N PHE A 152 0.87 -2.57 6.05
CA PHE A 152 1.79 -1.58 5.49
C PHE A 152 1.13 -0.20 5.52
N ASN A 153 1.56 0.66 6.44
CA ASN A 153 1.14 2.06 6.54
C ASN A 153 2.28 2.92 7.14
N PRO A 154 3.27 3.32 6.33
CA PRO A 154 4.36 4.16 6.81
C PRO A 154 3.91 5.53 7.33
N PHE A 155 2.74 6.05 6.92
CA PHE A 155 2.19 7.29 7.49
C PHE A 155 1.82 7.15 8.97
N ALA A 156 1.49 5.95 9.45
CA ALA A 156 1.20 5.73 10.87
C ALA A 156 2.44 5.85 11.77
N LEU A 157 3.63 5.83 11.18
CA LEU A 157 4.94 6.00 11.83
C LEU A 157 5.55 7.39 11.56
N ALA A 158 4.84 8.26 10.84
CA ALA A 158 5.30 9.59 10.44
C ALA A 158 4.96 10.69 11.46
N ALA A 159 4.26 10.33 12.53
CA ALA A 159 3.83 11.22 13.62
C ALA A 159 4.91 11.38 14.69
#